data_AF-A0A7Y4WYX0-F1
#
_entry.id   AF-A0A7Y4WYX0-F1
#
_cell.length_a   1.000
_cell.length_b   1.000
_cell.length_c   1.000
_cell.angle_alpha   90.00
_cell.angle_beta   90.00
_cell.angle_gamma   90.00
#
_symmetry.space_group_name_H-M   'P 1'
#
loop_
_entity.id
_entity.type
_entity.pdbx_description
1 polymer ?
#
loop_
_entity_poly.entity_id
_entity_poly.type
_entity_poly.pdbx_seq_one_letter_code
_entity_poly.pdbx_strand_id
1 'polypeptide(L)'
;MGKHRENKRKPKREGKTITVGKAESVPPGRGATVKLKDGTEVALYNINGAFHAIEHFCPHKGYPLVDSRLYGHIVECDLHAYRFDVRTGECFTKKSCSIERYDVFVDEGFIKIVV
;
A
#
# COMPACT_ATOMS: atom_id res chain seq x y z
N MET A 1 -20.85 6.83 8.61
CA MET A 1 -19.38 6.76 8.62
C MET A 1 -18.91 5.70 9.62
N GLY A 2 -18.19 4.66 9.20
CA GLY A 2 -17.77 3.58 10.11
C GLY A 2 -16.52 3.92 10.95
N LYS A 3 -16.22 3.01 11.89
CA LYS A 3 -15.04 3.09 12.77
C LYS A 3 -13.77 2.73 12.00
N HIS A 4 -12.66 3.34 12.40
CA HIS A 4 -11.32 2.86 12.05
C HIS A 4 -11.09 1.54 12.76
N ARG A 5 -10.55 0.54 12.05
CA ARG A 5 -10.10 -0.74 12.56
C ARG A 5 -8.61 -0.87 12.33
N GLU A 6 -7.90 -1.32 13.34
CA GLU A 6 -6.49 -1.66 13.22
C GLU A 6 -6.31 -2.78 12.19
N ASN A 7 -5.34 -2.60 11.29
CA ASN A 7 -4.96 -3.63 10.34
C ASN A 7 -3.95 -4.59 10.98
N LYS A 8 -4.41 -5.77 11.40
CA LYS A 8 -3.56 -6.80 12.00
C LYS A 8 -2.58 -7.47 11.02
N ARG A 9 -2.75 -7.22 9.71
CA ARG A 9 -1.91 -7.77 8.63
C ARG A 9 -0.91 -6.77 8.11
N LYS A 10 -0.75 -5.60 8.72
CA LYS A 10 0.28 -4.65 8.31
C LYS A 10 1.65 -5.07 8.86
N PRO A 11 2.74 -4.90 8.10
CA PRO A 11 4.09 -5.08 8.63
C PRO A 11 4.37 -4.14 9.80
N LYS A 12 5.15 -4.62 10.78
CA LYS A 12 5.67 -3.78 11.87
C LYS A 12 6.81 -2.91 11.35
N ARG A 13 6.92 -1.69 11.88
CA ARG A 13 7.99 -0.76 11.51
C ARG A 13 9.29 -1.05 12.25
N GLU A 14 10.09 -1.98 11.73
CA GLU A 14 11.33 -2.46 12.36
C GLU A 14 12.60 -1.89 11.70
N GLY A 15 12.47 -1.10 10.63
CA GLY A 15 13.60 -0.61 9.82
C GLY A 15 14.29 -1.68 8.97
N LYS A 16 13.68 -2.85 8.81
CA LYS A 16 14.26 -3.96 8.05
C LYS A 16 13.95 -3.80 6.57
N THR A 17 14.98 -3.97 5.75
CA THR A 17 14.82 -4.00 4.28
C THR A 17 14.47 -5.40 3.81
N ILE A 18 13.38 -5.53 3.06
CA ILE A 18 12.91 -6.79 2.51
C ILE A 18 12.85 -6.68 0.99
N THR A 19 13.51 -7.60 0.28
CA THR A 19 13.37 -7.75 -1.17
C THR A 19 12.05 -8.46 -1.49
N VAL A 20 11.21 -7.83 -2.32
CA VAL A 20 9.82 -8.28 -2.54
C VAL A 20 9.53 -8.73 -3.98
N GLY A 21 10.41 -8.43 -4.93
CA GLY A 21 10.26 -8.88 -6.31
C GLY A 21 11.09 -8.06 -7.29
N LYS A 22 11.00 -8.38 -8.58
CA LYS A 22 11.62 -7.60 -9.65
C LYS A 22 10.77 -6.37 -9.96
N ALA A 23 11.41 -5.23 -10.25
CA ALA A 23 10.72 -3.99 -10.62
C ALA A 23 9.81 -4.17 -11.84
N GLU A 24 10.25 -4.97 -12.83
CA GLU A 24 9.51 -5.25 -14.06
C GLU A 24 8.20 -6.03 -13.83
N SER A 25 8.07 -6.75 -12.71
CA SER A 25 6.87 -7.52 -12.40
C SER A 25 5.67 -6.62 -12.05
N VAL A 26 5.90 -5.34 -11.75
CA VAL A 26 4.85 -4.36 -11.47
C VAL A 26 5.09 -3.15 -12.37
N PRO A 27 4.58 -3.17 -13.61
CA PRO A 27 4.79 -2.08 -14.56
C PRO A 27 4.07 -0.80 -14.13
N PRO A 28 4.44 0.38 -14.69
CA PRO A 28 3.78 1.65 -14.38
C PRO A 28 2.26 1.60 -14.56
N GLY A 29 1.54 2.21 -13.61
CA GLY A 29 0.08 2.22 -13.54
C GLY A 29 -0.55 0.97 -12.93
N ARG A 30 0.26 0.00 -12.44
CA ARG A 30 -0.23 -1.21 -11.77
C ARG A 30 0.04 -1.18 -10.27
N GLY A 31 -0.75 -1.96 -9.54
CA GLY A 31 -0.49 -2.33 -8.16
C GLY A 31 -0.33 -3.85 -8.00
N ALA A 32 0.28 -4.28 -6.91
CA ALA A 32 0.44 -5.67 -6.55
C ALA A 32 0.34 -5.87 -5.02
N THR A 33 -0.27 -6.99 -4.63
CA THR A 33 -0.17 -7.48 -3.24
C THR A 33 1.22 -8.02 -3.01
N VAL A 34 1.91 -7.46 -2.02
CA VAL A 34 3.18 -8.02 -1.53
C VAL A 34 2.91 -8.74 -0.23
N LYS A 35 3.03 -10.08 -0.24
CA LYS A 35 2.94 -10.92 0.95
C LYS A 35 4.34 -11.15 1.52
N LEU A 36 4.55 -10.76 2.77
CA LEU A 36 5.82 -10.96 3.48
C LEU A 36 5.84 -12.33 4.17
N LYS A 37 7.04 -12.79 4.52
CA LYS A 37 7.24 -14.13 5.12
C LYS A 37 6.57 -14.29 6.48
N ASP A 38 6.36 -13.21 7.21
CA ASP A 38 5.68 -13.18 8.50
C ASP A 38 4.14 -13.18 8.39
N GLY A 39 3.61 -13.29 7.16
CA GLY A 39 2.17 -13.30 6.88
C GLY A 39 1.55 -11.90 6.78
N THR A 40 2.34 -10.83 6.92
CA THR A 40 1.86 -9.46 6.70
C THR A 40 1.82 -9.10 5.22
N GLU A 41 1.06 -8.08 4.88
CA GLU A 41 0.75 -7.70 3.51
C GLU A 41 0.84 -6.18 3.30
N VAL A 42 1.37 -5.81 2.14
CA VAL A 42 1.53 -4.43 1.68
C VAL A 42 0.88 -4.28 0.30
N ALA A 43 0.19 -3.17 0.08
CA ALA A 43 -0.20 -2.77 -1.27
C ALA A 43 0.94 -1.95 -1.88
N LEU A 44 1.54 -2.48 -2.94
CA LEU A 44 2.57 -1.81 -3.72
C LEU A 44 1.94 -1.22 -4.98
N TYR A 45 2.25 0.03 -5.32
CA TYR A 45 1.85 0.69 -6.55
C TYR A 45 3.06 1.21 -7.29
N ASN A 46 3.05 1.10 -8.61
CA ASN A 46 4.02 1.76 -9.49
C ASN A 46 3.32 2.92 -10.19
N ILE A 47 3.66 4.16 -9.84
CA ILE A 47 3.13 5.37 -10.45
C ILE A 47 4.22 6.00 -11.30
N ASN A 48 4.09 5.88 -12.63
CA ASN A 48 5.03 6.46 -13.59
C ASN A 48 6.51 6.08 -13.32
N GLY A 49 6.76 4.86 -12.84
CA GLY A 49 8.09 4.37 -12.49
C GLY A 49 8.49 4.56 -11.02
N ALA A 50 7.73 5.34 -10.24
CA ALA A 50 7.96 5.52 -8.81
C ALA A 50 7.12 4.50 -8.01
N PHE A 51 7.79 3.73 -7.15
CA PHE A 51 7.13 2.74 -6.30
C PHE A 51 6.66 3.34 -4.98
N HIS A 52 5.45 2.97 -4.57
CA HIS A 52 4.84 3.39 -3.31
C HIS A 52 4.22 2.20 -2.60
N ALA A 53 4.52 2.05 -1.32
CA ALA A 53 3.97 1.00 -0.48
C ALA A 53 3.12 1.59 0.65
N ILE A 54 1.90 1.07 0.81
CA ILE A 54 0.97 1.42 1.89
C ILE A 54 0.39 0.17 2.53
N GLU A 55 -0.28 0.34 3.67
CA GLU A 55 -1.11 -0.73 4.21
C GLU A 55 -2.06 -1.31 3.15
N HIS A 56 -2.14 -2.64 3.08
CA HIS A 56 -2.94 -3.29 2.04
C HIS A 56 -4.45 -3.16 2.28
N PHE A 57 -4.91 -3.11 3.53
CA PHE A 57 -6.34 -3.20 3.84
C PHE A 57 -6.92 -1.86 4.28
N CYS A 58 -8.04 -1.46 3.67
CA CYS A 58 -8.76 -0.26 4.05
C CYS A 58 -9.14 -0.32 5.54
N PRO A 59 -8.73 0.66 6.38
CA PRO A 59 -8.96 0.64 7.81
C PRO A 59 -10.44 0.78 8.19
N HIS A 60 -11.34 1.03 7.22
CA HIS A 60 -12.77 1.08 7.49
C HIS A 60 -13.37 -0.33 7.71
N LYS A 61 -13.27 -1.23 6.73
CA LYS A 61 -13.83 -2.59 6.80
C LYS A 61 -12.91 -3.69 6.24
N GLY A 62 -11.63 -3.39 6.03
CA GLY A 62 -10.62 -4.38 5.65
C GLY A 62 -10.65 -4.82 4.19
N TYR A 63 -11.22 -4.01 3.29
CA TYR A 63 -11.19 -4.30 1.85
C TYR A 63 -9.75 -4.16 1.31
N PRO A 64 -9.24 -5.09 0.48
CA PRO A 64 -7.92 -4.98 -0.12
C PRO A 64 -7.85 -3.79 -1.08
N LEU A 65 -6.96 -2.83 -0.81
CA LEU A 65 -6.85 -1.61 -1.60
C LEU A 65 -6.29 -1.87 -3.00
N VAL A 66 -5.44 -2.88 -3.17
CA VAL A 66 -4.88 -3.18 -4.50
C VAL A 66 -5.94 -3.66 -5.49
N ASP A 67 -7.03 -4.25 -4.98
CA ASP A 67 -8.17 -4.68 -5.79
C ASP A 67 -9.06 -3.48 -6.17
N SER A 68 -8.79 -2.30 -5.60
CA SER A 68 -9.56 -1.08 -5.86
C SER A 68 -8.93 -0.22 -6.95
N ARG A 69 -9.71 0.74 -7.46
CA ARG A 69 -9.24 1.59 -8.56
C ARG A 69 -8.23 2.66 -8.10
N LEU A 70 -7.13 2.77 -8.85
CA LEU A 70 -6.13 3.83 -8.72
C LEU A 70 -6.41 4.96 -9.72
N TYR A 71 -6.54 6.19 -9.22
CA TYR A 71 -6.70 7.42 -9.98
C TYR A 71 -5.48 8.31 -9.78
N GLY A 72 -4.52 8.22 -10.69
CA GLY A 72 -3.21 8.87 -10.53
C GLY A 72 -2.47 8.31 -9.32
N HIS A 73 -2.50 9.03 -8.20
CA HIS A 73 -1.92 8.61 -6.91
C HIS A 73 -2.95 8.37 -5.81
N ILE A 74 -4.24 8.40 -6.15
CA ILE A 74 -5.33 8.19 -5.21
C ILE A 74 -5.93 6.82 -5.43
N VAL A 75 -5.83 5.94 -4.44
CA VAL A 75 -6.60 4.70 -4.44
C VAL A 75 -7.95 4.97 -3.77
N GLU A 76 -9.04 4.65 -4.48
CA GLU A 76 -10.41 4.75 -3.95
C GLU A 76 -10.91 3.35 -3.63
N CYS A 77 -11.08 3.03 -2.34
CA CYS A 77 -11.58 1.74 -1.89
C CYS A 77 -12.97 1.44 -2.47
N ASP A 78 -13.09 0.37 -3.26
CA ASP A 78 -14.30 0.03 -4.00
C ASP A 78 -15.52 -0.27 -3.10
N LEU A 79 -15.30 -0.61 -1.82
CA LEU A 79 -16.39 -0.99 -0.91
C LEU A 79 -17.18 0.22 -0.36
N HIS A 80 -16.53 1.34 -0.05
CA HIS A 80 -17.20 2.53 0.53
C HIS A 80 -16.56 3.87 0.10
N ALA A 81 -15.83 3.88 -1.02
CA ALA A 81 -15.18 5.06 -1.62
C ALA A 81 -14.24 5.84 -0.67
N TYR A 82 -13.56 5.14 0.24
CA TYR A 82 -12.50 5.76 1.02
C TYR A 82 -11.29 6.03 0.12
N ARG A 83 -10.86 7.29 0.06
CA ARG A 83 -9.76 7.73 -0.81
C ARG A 83 -8.49 7.92 -0.02
N PHE A 84 -7.39 7.36 -0.52
CA PHE A 84 -6.08 7.43 0.10
C PHE A 84 -5.04 7.89 -0.92
N ASP A 85 -4.20 8.86 -0.56
CA ASP A 85 -3.00 9.18 -1.34
C ASP A 85 -1.94 8.09 -1.07
N VAL A 86 -1.53 7.35 -2.09
CA VAL A 86 -0.55 6.25 -1.90
C VAL A 86 0.86 6.76 -1.56
N ARG A 87 1.15 8.05 -1.80
CA ARG A 87 2.44 8.68 -1.53
C ARG A 87 2.52 9.18 -0.09
N THR A 88 1.38 9.57 0.49
CA THR A 88 1.29 10.17 1.83
C THR A 88 0.47 9.35 2.83
N GLY A 89 -0.20 8.28 2.42
CA GLY A 89 -1.10 7.50 3.26
C GLY A 89 -2.30 8.29 3.80
N GLU A 90 -2.43 9.58 3.45
CA GLU A 90 -3.50 10.43 3.96
C GLU A 90 -4.85 9.95 3.42
N CYS A 91 -5.83 9.84 4.31
CA CYS A 91 -7.21 9.55 3.93
C CYS A 91 -7.99 10.85 3.72
N PHE A 92 -8.41 11.11 2.47
CA PHE A 92 -9.21 12.30 2.13
C PHE A 92 -10.69 12.18 2.54
N THR A 93 -11.20 10.97 2.72
CA THR A 93 -12.59 10.75 3.13
C THR A 93 -12.79 10.97 4.62
N LYS A 94 -11.81 10.58 5.45
CA LYS A 94 -11.81 10.78 6.90
C LYS A 94 -10.39 10.78 7.42
N LYS A 95 -9.85 11.95 7.78
CA LYS A 95 -8.44 12.11 8.19
C LYS A 95 -7.97 11.13 9.27
N SER A 96 -8.84 10.81 10.23
CA SER A 96 -8.55 9.85 11.29
C SER A 96 -8.36 8.41 10.79
N CYS A 97 -8.62 8.12 9.51
CA CYS A 97 -8.47 6.84 8.82
C CYS A 97 -7.26 6.79 7.88
N SER A 98 -6.31 7.72 8.01
CA SER A 98 -5.05 7.65 7.27
C SER A 98 -4.29 6.35 7.60
N ILE A 99 -3.54 5.85 6.64
CA ILE A 99 -2.85 4.56 6.68
C ILE A 99 -1.35 4.73 6.67
N GLU A 100 -0.64 3.71 7.14
CA GLU A 100 0.82 3.69 7.09
C GLU A 100 1.37 3.52 5.68
N ARG A 101 2.57 4.08 5.52
CA ARG A 101 3.45 3.95 4.36
C ARG A 101 4.72 3.20 4.72
N TYR A 102 5.27 2.50 3.75
CA TYR A 102 6.57 1.85 3.86
C TYR A 102 7.50 2.42 2.80
N ASP A 103 8.76 2.65 3.16
CA ASP A 103 9.72 3.20 2.20
C ASP A 103 10.04 2.14 1.15
N VAL A 104 10.11 2.57 -0.11
CA VAL A 104 10.37 1.68 -1.23
C VAL A 104 11.49 2.23 -2.07
N PHE A 105 12.43 1.37 -2.45
CA PHE A 105 13.47 1.70 -3.40
C PHE A 105 13.77 0.50 -4.29
N VAL A 106 14.38 0.77 -5.44
CA VAL A 106 14.83 -0.27 -6.37
C VAL A 106 16.34 -0.34 -6.30
N ASP A 107 16.86 -1.55 -6.11
CA ASP A 107 18.29 -1.84 -6.05
C ASP A 107 18.57 -3.06 -6.93
N GLU A 108 19.50 -2.92 -7.87
CA GLU A 108 19.84 -3.95 -8.87
C GLU A 108 18.62 -4.55 -9.61
N GLY A 109 17.60 -3.72 -9.88
CA GLY A 109 16.35 -4.16 -10.54
C GLY A 109 15.34 -4.86 -9.63
N PHE A 110 15.63 -4.97 -8.33
CA PHE A 110 14.72 -5.53 -7.33
C PHE A 110 14.06 -4.45 -6.48
N ILE A 111 12.76 -4.59 -6.27
CA ILE A 111 12.00 -3.76 -5.35
C ILE A 111 12.34 -4.20 -3.93
N LYS A 112 12.68 -3.23 -3.09
CA LYS A 112 12.94 -3.39 -1.66
C LYS A 112 12.00 -2.50 -0.86
N ILE A 113 11.39 -3.05 0.17
CA ILE A 113 10.50 -2.35 1.09
C ILE A 113 11.17 -2.29 2.45
N VAL A 114 11.21 -1.12 3.08
CA VAL A 114 11.63 -0.94 4.46
C VAL A 114 10.39 -1.05 5.34
N VAL A 115 10.34 -2.10 6.15
CA VAL A 115 9.36 -2.28 7.21
C VAL A 115 10.00 -1.90 8.52
#